data_AF-A0A2C6DIW8-F1
#
_entry.id   AF-A0A2C6DIW8-F1
#
_cell.length_a   1.000
_cell.length_b   1.000
_cell.length_c   1.000
_cell.angle_alpha   90.00
_cell.angle_beta   90.00
_cell.angle_gamma   90.00
#
_symmetry.space_group_name_H-M   'P 1'
#
loop_
_entity.id
_entity.type
_entity.pdbx_description
1 polymer ?
#
loop_
_entity_poly.entity_id
_entity_poly.type
_entity_poly.pdbx_seq_one_letter_code
_entity_poly.pdbx_strand_id
1 'polypeptide(L)'
;MKLYIANCTHQSHFFNYRLPERLQPFFHAIPSGHQVMLDMPKDSVNFVIEQHELYGLCLASKINGKFSGLCYSIDKEMDVNAIQNGIDQKLENMEAQSQEIRENGVIAMNHVLDQAAIQNGEAPQAGLEVEIKGEPLDSTKGDAKTFTQKIKVGK
;
A
#
# COMPACT_ATOMS: atom_id res chain seq x y z
N MET A 1 4.24 -30.40 -5.69
CA MET A 1 3.15 -29.40 -5.79
C MET A 1 3.83 -28.06 -5.89
N LYS A 2 3.35 -27.19 -6.78
CA LYS A 2 4.08 -25.96 -7.08
C LYS A 2 3.45 -24.79 -6.33
N LEU A 3 4.21 -24.16 -5.44
CA LEU A 3 3.82 -22.93 -4.79
C LEU A 3 4.50 -21.77 -5.53
N TYR A 4 3.69 -20.87 -6.08
CA TYR A 4 4.16 -19.62 -6.68
C TYR A 4 3.98 -18.50 -5.66
N ILE A 5 5.03 -17.73 -5.41
CA ILE A 5 5.02 -16.60 -4.49
C ILE A 5 5.47 -15.37 -5.25
N ALA A 6 4.62 -14.36 -5.32
CA ALA A 6 4.84 -13.12 -6.04
C ALA A 6 5.02 -11.93 -5.12
N ASN A 7 5.92 -11.03 -5.49
CA ASN A 7 6.17 -9.77 -4.80
C ASN A 7 5.46 -8.60 -5.50
N CYS A 8 4.36 -8.15 -4.91
CA CYS A 8 3.57 -6.99 -5.35
C CYS A 8 3.99 -5.70 -4.61
N THR A 9 5.28 -5.54 -4.33
CA THR A 9 5.84 -4.34 -3.70
C THR A 9 7.02 -3.81 -4.50
N HIS A 10 7.30 -2.51 -4.38
CA HIS A 10 8.44 -1.84 -5.03
C HIS A 10 9.80 -2.25 -4.44
N GLN A 11 9.82 -2.93 -3.29
CA GLN A 11 11.06 -3.32 -2.62
C GLN A 11 11.33 -4.80 -2.86
N SER A 12 12.59 -5.17 -3.01
CA SER A 12 12.98 -6.59 -3.01
C SER A 12 12.67 -7.22 -1.66
N HIS A 13 11.99 -8.36 -1.67
CA HIS A 13 11.62 -9.07 -0.46
C HIS A 13 12.46 -10.34 -0.30
N PHE A 14 13.00 -10.55 0.90
CA PHE A 14 13.63 -11.82 1.25
C PHE A 14 12.58 -12.74 1.86
N PHE A 15 12.18 -13.76 1.11
CA PHE A 15 11.23 -14.77 1.55
C PHE A 15 11.97 -15.90 2.26
N ASN A 16 11.69 -16.06 3.56
CA ASN A 16 12.46 -16.96 4.42
C ASN A 16 11.52 -17.94 5.10
N TYR A 17 11.70 -19.24 4.88
CA TYR A 17 10.84 -20.26 5.47
C TYR A 17 11.66 -21.40 6.04
N ARG A 18 11.03 -22.15 6.96
CA ARG A 18 11.64 -23.34 7.54
C ARG A 18 10.73 -24.54 7.32
N LEU A 19 11.32 -25.67 6.99
CA LEU A 19 10.59 -26.94 6.88
C LEU A 19 10.75 -27.75 8.18
N PRO A 20 9.76 -28.55 8.61
CA PRO A 20 9.87 -29.35 9.82
C PRO A 20 11.04 -30.36 9.74
N GLU A 21 11.29 -30.87 8.54
CA GLU A 21 12.35 -31.86 8.26
C GLU A 21 13.76 -31.27 8.32
N ARG A 22 13.91 -29.94 8.27
CA ARG A 22 15.22 -29.28 8.24
C ARG A 22 15.33 -28.16 9.26
N LEU A 23 16.43 -28.18 10.01
CA LEU A 23 16.74 -27.15 11.00
C LEU A 23 17.15 -25.81 10.37
N GLN A 24 17.72 -25.84 9.17
CA GLN A 24 18.20 -24.64 8.48
C GLN A 24 17.07 -23.92 7.73
N PRO A 25 16.96 -22.58 7.84
CA PRO A 25 16.03 -21.80 7.05
C PRO A 25 16.45 -21.73 5.59
N PHE A 26 15.46 -21.68 4.70
CA PHE A 26 15.62 -21.41 3.27
C PHE A 26 15.40 -19.93 3.01
N PHE A 27 16.13 -19.37 2.06
CA PHE A 27 16.10 -17.96 1.70
C PHE A 27 15.92 -17.82 0.19
N HIS A 28 14.95 -17.02 -0.22
CA HIS A 28 14.72 -16.65 -1.61
C HIS A 28 14.56 -15.13 -1.71
N ALA A 29 15.43 -14.48 -2.47
CA ALA A 29 15.24 -13.08 -2.82
C ALA A 29 14.22 -12.99 -3.96
N ILE A 30 13.14 -12.26 -3.74
CA ILE A 30 12.09 -12.01 -4.74
C ILE A 30 12.14 -10.52 -5.08
N PRO A 31 12.72 -10.14 -6.23
CA PRO A 31 12.71 -8.75 -6.68
C PRO A 31 11.27 -8.19 -6.83
N SER A 32 11.15 -6.86 -6.87
CA SER A 32 9.88 -6.20 -7.18
C SER A 32 9.30 -6.73 -8.49
N GLY A 33 8.00 -7.06 -8.51
CA GLY A 33 7.30 -7.53 -9.72
C GLY A 33 7.63 -8.96 -10.13
N HIS A 34 8.45 -9.67 -9.37
CA HIS A 34 8.87 -11.03 -9.69
C HIS A 34 8.15 -12.05 -8.81
N GLN A 35 8.23 -13.31 -9.25
CA GLN A 35 7.75 -14.45 -8.49
C GLN A 35 8.82 -15.54 -8.39
N VAL A 36 8.71 -16.37 -7.37
CA VAL A 36 9.49 -17.59 -7.19
C VAL A 36 8.56 -18.80 -7.18
N MET A 37 9.00 -19.90 -7.77
CA MET A 37 8.32 -21.18 -7.73
C MET A 37 9.06 -22.12 -6.77
N LEU A 38 8.35 -22.65 -5.78
CA LEU A 38 8.83 -23.69 -4.89
C LEU A 38 8.14 -25.01 -5.25
N ASP A 39 8.91 -26.02 -5.65
CA ASP A 39 8.38 -27.36 -5.89
C ASP A 39 8.62 -28.24 -4.65
N MET A 40 7.54 -28.53 -3.93
CA MET A 40 7.59 -29.23 -2.64
C MET A 40 6.37 -30.14 -2.45
N PRO A 41 6.42 -31.09 -1.50
CA PRO A 41 5.24 -31.86 -1.07
C PRO A 41 4.13 -30.95 -0.53
N LYS A 42 2.88 -31.41 -0.61
CA LYS A 42 1.70 -30.65 -0.17
C LYS A 42 1.79 -30.17 1.28
N ASP A 43 2.22 -31.04 2.18
CA ASP A 43 2.33 -30.72 3.61
C ASP A 43 3.37 -29.63 3.88
N SER A 44 4.49 -29.66 3.15
CA SER A 44 5.52 -28.62 3.21
C SER A 44 5.01 -27.28 2.69
N VAL A 45 4.24 -27.27 1.60
CA VAL A 45 3.63 -26.04 1.06
C VAL A 45 2.68 -25.42 2.06
N ASN A 46 1.79 -26.21 2.66
CA ASN A 46 0.85 -25.73 3.67
C ASN A 46 1.58 -25.12 4.86
N PHE A 47 2.64 -25.77 5.34
CA PHE A 47 3.45 -25.27 6.45
C PHE A 47 4.12 -23.92 6.12
N VAL A 48 4.64 -23.76 4.89
CA VAL A 48 5.23 -22.49 4.44
C VAL A 48 4.19 -21.38 4.36
N ILE A 49 2.97 -21.68 3.88
CA ILE A 49 1.86 -20.73 3.83
C ILE A 49 1.46 -20.30 5.25
N GLU A 50 1.22 -21.25 6.15
CA GLU A 50 0.81 -21.00 7.54
C GLU A 50 1.82 -20.12 8.30
N GLN A 51 3.12 -20.32 8.07
CA GLN A 51 4.17 -19.48 8.66
C GLN A 51 4.05 -18.01 8.27
N HIS A 52 3.61 -17.72 7.05
CA HIS A 52 3.65 -16.38 6.47
C HIS A 52 2.28 -15.71 6.39
N GLU A 53 1.18 -16.46 6.49
CA GLU A 53 -0.18 -15.93 6.45
C GLU A 53 -0.41 -14.92 7.59
N LEU A 54 0.14 -15.18 8.78
CA LEU A 54 0.13 -14.25 9.91
C LEU A 54 0.84 -12.92 9.62
N TYR A 55 1.83 -12.93 8.73
CA TYR A 55 2.62 -11.76 8.34
C TYR A 55 2.14 -11.11 7.04
N GLY A 56 0.94 -11.48 6.56
CA GLY A 56 0.30 -10.84 5.42
C GLY A 56 0.56 -11.51 4.07
N LEU A 57 1.03 -12.76 4.04
CA LEU A 57 1.02 -13.55 2.81
C LEU A 57 -0.43 -13.91 2.44
N CYS A 58 -0.91 -13.38 1.31
CA CYS A 58 -2.30 -13.54 0.89
C CYS A 58 -2.45 -14.44 -0.34
N LEU A 59 -3.54 -15.20 -0.40
CA LEU A 59 -3.90 -15.98 -1.59
C LEU A 59 -4.24 -15.03 -2.75
N ALA A 60 -3.70 -15.29 -3.94
CA ALA A 60 -3.87 -14.46 -5.13
C ALA A 60 -5.34 -14.23 -5.55
N SER A 61 -6.27 -15.13 -5.19
CA SER A 61 -7.70 -14.94 -5.46
C SER A 61 -8.41 -14.01 -4.47
N LYS A 62 -7.78 -13.69 -3.34
CA LYS A 62 -8.34 -12.82 -2.28
C LYS A 62 -7.80 -11.39 -2.34
N ILE A 63 -6.81 -11.11 -3.18
CA ILE A 63 -6.23 -9.77 -3.30
C ILE A 63 -7.17 -8.85 -4.08
N ASN A 64 -7.23 -7.58 -3.68
CA ASN A 64 -7.95 -6.54 -4.40
C ASN A 64 -6.94 -5.55 -5.03
N GLY A 65 -7.41 -4.60 -5.84
CA GLY A 65 -6.56 -3.58 -6.48
C GLY A 65 -5.88 -2.59 -5.52
N LYS A 66 -6.04 -2.75 -4.19
CA LYS A 66 -5.34 -1.98 -3.16
C LYS A 66 -4.28 -2.81 -2.43
N PHE A 67 -4.15 -4.08 -2.77
CA PHE A 67 -3.20 -4.97 -2.11
C PHE A 67 -1.77 -4.61 -2.48
N SER A 68 -0.90 -4.57 -1.49
CA SER A 68 0.55 -4.54 -1.69
C SER A 68 1.20 -5.41 -0.63
N GLY A 69 2.04 -6.34 -1.08
CA GLY A 69 2.67 -7.33 -0.23
C GLY A 69 3.08 -8.56 -1.02
N LEU A 70 3.31 -9.65 -0.30
CA LEU A 70 3.53 -10.96 -0.90
C LEU A 70 2.19 -11.66 -1.11
N CYS A 71 2.01 -12.26 -2.27
CA CYS A 71 0.87 -13.12 -2.54
C CYS A 71 1.32 -14.47 -3.09
N TYR A 72 0.44 -15.47 -2.99
CA TYR A 72 0.75 -16.82 -3.46
C TYR A 72 -0.38 -17.45 -4.27
N SER A 73 0.01 -18.41 -5.10
CA SER A 73 -0.87 -19.26 -5.88
C SER A 73 -0.37 -20.70 -5.87
N ILE A 74 -1.29 -21.66 -5.83
CA ILE A 74 -0.98 -23.09 -5.80
C ILE A 74 -1.23 -23.66 -7.20
N ASP A 75 -0.23 -24.38 -7.73
CA ASP A 75 -0.20 -25.07 -9.02
C ASP A 75 -0.43 -24.20 -10.27
N LYS A 76 -0.73 -22.91 -10.08
CA LYS A 76 -0.91 -21.93 -11.15
C LYS A 76 0.06 -20.77 -10.98
N GLU A 77 0.80 -20.50 -12.04
CA GLU A 77 1.64 -19.31 -12.16
C GLU A 77 0.81 -18.02 -12.10
N MET A 78 1.36 -16.99 -11.47
CA MET A 78 0.72 -15.68 -11.40
C MET A 78 1.09 -14.85 -12.63
N ASP A 79 0.12 -14.10 -13.16
CA ASP A 79 0.38 -13.20 -14.29
C ASP A 79 1.24 -12.02 -13.82
N VAL A 80 2.42 -11.88 -14.42
CA VAL A 80 3.38 -10.80 -14.15
C VAL A 80 2.76 -9.44 -14.37
N ASN A 81 1.87 -9.29 -15.36
CA ASN A 81 1.18 -8.03 -15.60
C ASN A 81 0.22 -7.68 -14.46
N ALA A 82 -0.45 -8.68 -13.87
CA ALA A 82 -1.32 -8.46 -12.72
C ALA A 82 -0.52 -8.05 -11.47
N ILE A 83 0.69 -8.60 -11.30
CA ILE A 83 1.62 -8.23 -10.23
C ILE A 83 2.10 -6.78 -10.41
N GLN A 84 2.50 -6.43 -11.63
CA GLN A 84 2.99 -5.08 -11.95
C GLN A 84 1.89 -4.02 -11.82
N ASN A 85 0.68 -4.31 -12.31
CA ASN A 85 -0.47 -3.43 -12.13
C ASN A 85 -0.78 -3.18 -10.64
N GLY A 86 -0.62 -4.19 -9.78
CA GLY A 86 -0.77 -4.02 -8.33
C GLY A 86 0.30 -3.12 -7.71
N ILE A 87 1.53 -3.17 -8.22
CA ILE A 87 2.65 -2.31 -7.80
C ILE A 87 2.38 -0.85 -8.17
N ASP A 88 1.94 -0.60 -9.39
CA ASP A 88 1.69 0.74 -9.92
C ASP A 88 0.43 1.35 -9.29
N GLN A 89 -0.63 0.56 -9.14
CA GLN A 89 -1.88 1.01 -8.52
C GLN A 89 -1.70 1.39 -7.06
N LYS A 90 -0.71 0.84 -6.35
CA LYS A 90 -0.38 1.29 -4.99
C LYS A 90 0.08 2.75 -4.96
N LEU A 91 0.86 3.19 -5.96
CA LEU A 91 1.34 4.56 -6.02
C LEU A 91 0.17 5.52 -6.22
N GLU A 92 -0.72 5.20 -7.16
CA GLU A 92 -1.95 5.97 -7.41
C GLU A 92 -2.85 6.00 -6.17
N ASN A 93 -3.01 4.86 -5.49
CA ASN A 93 -3.79 4.78 -4.25
C ASN A 93 -3.20 5.63 -3.11
N MET A 94 -1.87 5.68 -2.97
CA MET A 94 -1.21 6.51 -1.95
C MET A 94 -1.39 8.01 -2.23
N GLU A 95 -1.37 8.41 -3.51
CA GLU A 95 -1.62 9.80 -3.90
C GLU A 95 -3.08 10.19 -3.64
N ALA A 96 -4.03 9.32 -4.00
CA ALA A 96 -5.46 9.51 -3.72
C ALA A 96 -5.74 9.61 -2.21
N GLN A 97 -5.18 8.70 -1.38
CA GLN A 97 -5.30 8.77 0.08
C GLN A 97 -4.73 10.07 0.65
N SER A 98 -3.60 10.53 0.10
CA SER A 98 -3.00 11.80 0.53
C SER A 98 -3.88 13.01 0.20
N GLN A 99 -4.60 12.98 -0.92
CA GLN A 99 -5.60 14.00 -1.26
C GLN A 99 -6.80 13.94 -0.31
N GLU A 100 -7.35 12.74 -0.06
CA GLU A 100 -8.47 12.53 0.85
C GLU A 100 -8.16 13.00 2.28
N ILE A 101 -6.97 12.71 2.81
CA ILE A 101 -6.54 13.18 4.13
C ILE A 101 -6.48 14.71 4.19
N ARG A 102 -6.01 15.36 3.12
CA ARG A 102 -5.96 16.82 3.04
C ARG A 102 -7.35 17.43 3.02
N GLU A 103 -8.25 16.89 2.20
CA GLU A 103 -9.65 17.33 2.13
C GLU A 103 -10.36 17.17 3.48
N ASN A 104 -10.24 15.99 4.11
CA ASN A 104 -10.80 15.72 5.44
C ASN A 104 -10.21 16.65 6.51
N GLY A 105 -8.92 16.98 6.42
CA GLY A 105 -8.27 17.96 7.29
C GLY A 105 -8.88 19.36 7.15
N VAL A 106 -9.12 19.83 5.92
CA VAL A 106 -9.75 21.13 5.67
C VAL A 106 -11.20 21.15 6.15
N ILE A 107 -11.96 20.08 5.95
CA ILE A 107 -13.34 19.95 6.46
C ILE A 107 -13.36 20.01 7.99
N ALA A 108 -12.44 19.30 8.65
CA ALA A 108 -12.32 19.32 10.11
C ALA A 108 -11.96 20.73 10.62
N MET A 109 -11.04 21.43 9.96
CA MET A 109 -10.72 22.83 10.28
C MET A 109 -11.93 23.74 10.12
N ASN A 110 -12.70 23.59 9.03
CA ASN A 110 -13.93 24.36 8.82
C ASN A 110 -14.93 24.13 9.95
N HIS A 111 -15.12 22.87 10.36
CA HIS A 111 -16.01 22.54 11.47
C HIS A 111 -15.56 23.14 12.82
N VAL A 112 -14.25 23.17 13.09
CA VAL A 112 -13.70 23.82 14.30
C VAL A 112 -13.93 25.33 14.27
N LEU A 113 -13.73 25.98 13.12
CA LEU A 113 -13.98 27.41 12.95
C LEU A 113 -15.47 27.75 13.11
N ASP A 114 -16.36 26.95 12.52
CA ASP A 114 -17.81 27.11 12.68
C ASP A 114 -18.24 26.97 14.14
N GLN A 115 -17.70 25.97 14.86
CA GLN A 115 -17.96 25.80 16.29
C GLN A 115 -17.46 26.98 17.12
N ALA A 116 -16.27 27.52 16.82
CA ALA A 116 -15.72 28.68 17.50
C ALA A 116 -16.55 29.95 17.23
N ALA A 117 -17.01 30.15 15.99
CA ALA A 117 -17.89 31.26 15.64
C ALA A 117 -19.22 31.21 16.41
N ILE A 118 -19.85 30.03 16.48
CA ILE A 118 -21.09 29.83 17.25
C ILE A 118 -20.88 30.13 18.74
N GLN A 119 -19.76 29.70 19.34
CA GLN A 119 -19.44 29.97 20.74
C GLN A 119 -19.21 31.47 21.01
N ASN A 120 -18.65 32.19 20.05
CA ASN A 120 -18.42 33.64 20.12
C ASN A 120 -19.65 34.48 19.75
N GLY A 121 -20.77 33.84 19.39
CA GLY A 121 -22.01 34.53 19.00
C GLY A 121 -21.99 35.11 17.58
N GLU A 122 -21.02 34.73 16.76
CA GLU A 122 -20.89 35.12 15.36
C GLU A 122 -21.57 34.08 14.44
N ALA A 123 -22.13 34.53 13.32
CA ALA A 123 -22.69 33.61 12.34
C ALA A 123 -21.56 32.85 11.64
N PRO A 124 -21.69 31.52 11.45
CA PRO A 124 -20.66 30.72 10.78
C PRO A 124 -20.39 31.27 9.37
N GLN A 125 -19.11 31.47 9.06
CA GLN A 125 -18.67 32.07 7.80
C GLN A 125 -18.85 31.04 6.68
N ALA A 126 -19.50 31.43 5.58
CA ALA A 126 -19.83 30.50 4.50
C ALA A 126 -18.59 30.17 3.64
N GLY A 127 -17.91 29.11 4.03
CA GLY A 127 -16.93 28.40 3.22
C GLY A 127 -15.48 28.82 3.46
N LEU A 128 -14.60 27.81 3.42
CA LEU A 128 -13.17 27.93 3.65
C LEU A 128 -12.42 27.58 2.35
N GLU A 129 -11.63 28.51 1.85
CA GLU A 129 -10.67 28.26 0.76
C GLU A 129 -9.28 28.07 1.37
N VAL A 130 -8.71 26.87 1.20
CA VAL A 130 -7.36 26.54 1.69
C VAL A 130 -6.45 26.24 0.51
N GLU A 131 -5.33 26.94 0.44
CA GLU A 131 -4.25 26.67 -0.51
C GLU A 131 -3.14 25.87 0.19
N ILE A 132 -2.92 24.64 -0.27
CA ILE A 132 -1.86 23.76 0.26
C ILE A 132 -0.67 23.82 -0.71
N LYS A 133 0.48 24.28 -0.21
CA LYS A 133 1.77 24.26 -0.93
C LYS A 133 2.65 23.15 -0.38
N GLY A 134 3.07 22.24 -1.26
CA GLY A 134 4.07 21.22 -0.96
C GLY A 134 5.45 21.66 -1.40
N GLU A 135 6.37 21.83 -0.45
CA GLU A 135 7.79 22.08 -0.72
C GLU A 135 8.63 20.83 -0.39
N PRO A 136 9.67 20.53 -1.19
CA PRO A 136 10.53 19.38 -0.94
C PRO A 136 11.47 19.60 0.25
N LEU A 137 11.67 18.55 1.05
CA LEU A 137 12.58 18.54 2.21
C LEU A 137 14.07 18.65 1.82
N ASP A 138 14.44 18.28 0.59
CA ASP A 138 15.81 18.36 0.07
C ASP A 138 15.80 18.97 -1.33
N SER A 139 16.31 20.19 -1.45
CA SER A 139 16.39 20.96 -2.71
C SER A 139 17.56 20.53 -3.63
N THR A 140 18.35 19.54 -3.23
CA THR A 140 19.59 19.12 -3.92
C THR A 140 19.42 17.90 -4.84
N LYS A 141 18.28 17.20 -4.78
CA LYS A 141 17.97 16.08 -5.69
C LYS A 141 17.01 16.56 -6.78
N GLY A 142 17.49 16.58 -8.02
CA GLY A 142 16.87 17.23 -9.20
C GLY A 142 15.50 16.72 -9.69
N ASP A 143 14.74 15.97 -8.89
CA ASP A 143 13.40 15.46 -9.22
C ASP A 143 12.35 15.79 -8.14
N ALA A 144 12.53 16.92 -7.47
CA ALA A 144 11.60 17.38 -6.45
C ALA A 144 10.36 18.06 -7.08
N LYS A 145 9.23 17.34 -7.15
CA LYS A 145 7.97 17.90 -7.64
C LYS A 145 7.33 18.80 -6.57
N THR A 146 7.28 20.10 -6.85
CA THR A 146 6.41 21.03 -6.13
C THR A 146 4.97 20.85 -6.61
N PHE A 147 4.01 20.94 -5.69
CA PHE A 147 2.59 20.97 -6.06
C PHE A 147 1.86 22.06 -5.29
N THR A 148 0.85 22.65 -5.94
CA THR A 148 -0.07 23.61 -5.33
C THR A 148 -1.48 23.08 -5.57
N GLN A 149 -2.23 22.89 -4.48
CA GLN A 149 -3.61 22.42 -4.56
C GLN A 149 -4.52 23.41 -3.83
N LYS A 150 -5.58 23.85 -4.51
CA LYS A 150 -6.63 24.71 -3.94
C LYS A 150 -7.82 23.83 -3.59
N ILE A 151 -8.21 23.82 -2.32
CA ILE A 151 -9.37 23.09 -1.82
C ILE A 151 -10.40 24.14 -1.36
N LYS A 152 -11.59 24.09 -1.97
CA LYS A 152 -12.72 24.95 -1.60
C LYS A 152 -13.76 24.10 -0.89
N VAL A 153 -14.00 24.40 0.38
CA VAL A 153 -15.07 23.78 1.16
C VAL A 153 -16.21 24.78 1.23
N GLY A 154 -17.31 24.50 0.52
CA GLY A 154 -18.52 25.32 0.50
C GLY A 154 -19.77 24.47 0.73
N LYS A 155 -20.88 25.11 1.10
CA LYS A 155 -22.20 24.47 1.19
C LYS A 155 -22.68 23.95 -0.15
#